data_AF-A0A4S3TNR4-F1
#
_entry.id   AF-A0A4S3TNR4-F1
#
_cell.length_a   1.000
_cell.length_b   1.000
_cell.length_c   1.000
_cell.angle_alpha   90.00
_cell.angle_beta   90.00
_cell.angle_gamma   90.00
#
_symmetry.space_group_name_H-M   'P 1'
#
loop_
_entity.id
_entity.type
_entity.pdbx_description
1 polymer ?
#
loop_
_entity_poly.entity_id
_entity_poly.type
_entity_poly.pdbx_seq_one_letter_code
_entity_poly.pdbx_strand_id
1 'polypeptide(L)'
;MSYDKIEVPEDGEQITLKDGTDGELEVPDNPIIPIIYGDGVGSDVGPAAQQVLEAAAEATGREINWMRVYAGESAREKYDENLPDETVEAIKEHRVAIKGPLTTPVGAGFRSLNVGLRKLLDLYANVRPTYHLDGVPSPVKEPGQMDMVTFRENTEDVYAGIEWEAGTDEVEEV
;
A
#
# COMPACT_ATOMS: atom_id res chain seq x y z
N MET A 1 -19.89 3.28 9.14
CA MET A 1 -20.32 3.13 7.73
C MET A 1 -20.29 1.64 7.40
N SER A 2 -21.10 1.13 6.49
CA SER A 2 -21.04 -0.28 6.10
C SER A 2 -20.33 -0.41 4.75
N TYR A 3 -19.21 -1.11 4.72
CA TYR A 3 -18.60 -1.57 3.47
C TYR A 3 -19.50 -2.63 2.81
N ASP A 4 -19.44 -2.78 1.49
CA ASP A 4 -20.26 -3.78 0.77
C ASP A 4 -19.69 -5.18 0.94
N LYS A 5 -18.37 -5.37 0.72
CA LYS A 5 -17.75 -6.70 0.87
C LYS A 5 -16.57 -6.77 1.83
N ILE A 6 -16.21 -5.68 2.51
CA ILE A 6 -15.18 -5.68 3.55
C ILE A 6 -15.83 -5.98 4.90
N GLU A 7 -15.26 -6.93 5.64
CA GLU A 7 -15.66 -7.26 7.01
C GLU A 7 -14.71 -6.54 7.98
N VAL A 8 -15.28 -5.70 8.84
CA VAL A 8 -14.51 -4.97 9.87
C VAL A 8 -14.38 -5.88 11.10
N PRO A 9 -13.16 -6.11 11.62
CA PRO A 9 -12.99 -6.85 12.87
C PRO A 9 -13.74 -6.19 14.04
N GLU A 10 -14.46 -6.98 14.82
CA GLU A 10 -15.27 -6.46 15.95
C GLU A 10 -14.41 -6.02 17.14
N ASP A 11 -13.26 -6.68 17.35
CA ASP A 11 -12.41 -6.51 18.54
C ASP A 11 -11.30 -5.46 18.37
N GLY A 12 -11.26 -4.78 17.22
CA GLY A 12 -10.21 -3.81 16.89
C GLY A 12 -10.65 -2.35 16.99
N GLU A 13 -9.67 -1.47 17.19
CA GLU A 13 -9.88 -0.02 17.25
C GLU A 13 -9.20 0.72 16.07
N GLN A 14 -9.80 1.80 15.59
CA GLN A 14 -9.27 2.56 14.47
C GLN A 14 -8.07 3.43 14.90
N ILE A 15 -7.04 3.52 14.06
CA ILE A 15 -5.96 4.51 14.24
C ILE A 15 -6.51 5.91 13.91
N THR A 16 -6.29 6.87 14.80
CA THR A 16 -6.75 8.26 14.64
C THR A 16 -5.57 9.23 14.53
N LEU A 17 -5.87 10.49 14.24
CA LEU A 17 -4.93 11.59 14.37
C LEU A 17 -5.07 12.20 15.75
N LYS A 18 -3.95 12.43 16.42
CA LYS A 18 -3.93 13.01 17.76
C LYS A 18 -4.29 14.49 17.70
N ASP A 19 -5.30 14.86 18.47
CA ASP A 19 -5.82 16.24 18.52
C ASP A 19 -4.73 17.26 18.88
N GLY A 20 -4.71 18.38 18.15
CA GLY A 20 -3.78 19.48 18.39
C GLY A 20 -2.33 19.23 17.95
N THR A 21 -2.06 18.17 17.17
CA THR A 21 -0.74 17.87 16.59
C THR A 21 -0.76 17.99 15.07
N ASP A 22 0.42 18.21 14.47
CA ASP A 22 0.60 18.19 13.02
C ASP A 22 0.88 16.75 12.56
N GLY A 23 -0.18 15.95 12.46
CA GLY A 23 -0.12 14.62 11.85
C GLY A 23 0.41 13.48 12.72
N GLU A 24 0.52 13.65 14.05
CA GLU A 24 0.85 12.49 14.92
C GLU A 24 -0.31 11.50 14.94
N LEU A 25 0.00 10.21 14.80
CA LEU A 25 -0.99 9.13 14.92
C LEU A 25 -1.21 8.78 16.39
N GLU A 26 -2.48 8.59 16.76
CA GLU A 26 -2.87 7.94 18.00
C GLU A 26 -3.22 6.49 17.67
N VAL A 27 -2.39 5.57 18.16
CA VAL A 27 -2.44 4.14 17.82
C VAL A 27 -2.86 3.35 19.06
N PRO A 28 -4.03 2.68 19.04
CA PRO A 28 -4.48 1.84 20.16
C PRO A 28 -3.59 0.60 20.32
N ASP A 29 -3.84 -0.22 21.34
CA ASP A 29 -3.07 -1.45 21.58
C ASP A 29 -3.50 -2.63 20.68
N ASN A 30 -4.68 -2.53 20.06
CA ASN A 30 -5.36 -3.51 19.21
C ASN A 30 -5.84 -2.91 17.86
N PRO A 31 -4.99 -2.18 17.09
CA PRO A 31 -5.43 -1.44 15.91
C PRO A 31 -6.00 -2.32 14.79
N ILE A 32 -7.02 -1.81 14.09
CA ILE A 32 -7.49 -2.36 12.82
C ILE A 32 -6.58 -1.92 11.69
N ILE A 33 -5.97 -2.88 10.99
CA ILE A 33 -5.05 -2.62 9.87
C ILE A 33 -5.60 -3.27 8.58
N PRO A 34 -6.01 -2.47 7.57
CA PRO A 34 -6.29 -2.96 6.24
C PRO A 34 -5.09 -3.69 5.62
N ILE A 35 -5.34 -4.87 5.04
CA ILE A 35 -4.36 -5.66 4.32
C ILE A 35 -4.89 -6.14 2.96
N ILE A 36 -4.12 -5.84 1.90
CA ILE A 36 -4.29 -6.41 0.56
C ILE A 36 -3.22 -7.49 0.39
N TYR A 37 -3.58 -8.76 0.19
CA TYR A 37 -2.53 -9.78 -0.10
C TYR A 37 -1.87 -9.57 -1.46
N GLY A 38 -2.61 -9.03 -2.43
CA GLY A 38 -2.10 -8.77 -3.77
C GLY A 38 -2.19 -10.00 -4.67
N ASP A 39 -1.64 -9.85 -5.87
CA ASP A 39 -1.73 -10.79 -6.99
C ASP A 39 -0.50 -11.70 -7.06
N GLY A 40 -0.61 -12.82 -7.79
CA GLY A 40 0.50 -13.76 -7.99
C GLY A 40 1.09 -14.24 -6.67
N VAL A 41 2.38 -13.95 -6.43
CA VAL A 41 3.09 -14.33 -5.19
C VAL A 41 2.48 -13.72 -3.91
N GLY A 42 1.59 -12.73 -4.04
CA GLY A 42 0.88 -12.11 -2.93
C GLY A 42 0.12 -13.11 -2.04
N SER A 43 -0.43 -14.18 -2.63
CA SER A 43 -1.11 -15.25 -1.88
C SER A 43 -0.19 -16.00 -0.92
N ASP A 44 1.11 -16.02 -1.18
CA ASP A 44 2.10 -16.70 -0.34
C ASP A 44 2.73 -15.73 0.67
N VAL A 45 3.19 -14.58 0.20
CA VAL A 45 3.96 -13.63 1.04
C VAL A 45 3.08 -12.80 1.97
N GLY A 46 1.81 -12.54 1.58
CA GLY A 46 0.86 -11.78 2.40
C GLY A 46 0.54 -12.47 3.73
N PRO A 47 0.05 -13.73 3.72
CA PRO A 47 -0.18 -14.49 4.95
C PRO A 47 1.08 -14.70 5.78
N ALA A 48 2.24 -14.92 5.14
CA ALA A 48 3.51 -15.08 5.85
C ALA A 48 3.93 -13.80 6.60
N ALA A 49 3.78 -12.63 5.96
CA ALA A 49 4.04 -11.35 6.60
C ALA A 49 3.08 -11.10 7.76
N GLN A 50 1.79 -11.41 7.58
CA GLN A 50 0.77 -11.31 8.62
C GLN A 50 1.16 -12.13 9.87
N GLN A 51 1.53 -13.40 9.71
CA GLN A 51 1.94 -14.26 10.83
C GLN A 51 3.15 -13.71 11.61
N VAL A 52 4.15 -13.19 10.90
CA VAL A 52 5.35 -12.62 11.55
C VAL A 52 5.01 -11.33 12.30
N LEU A 53 4.15 -10.48 11.73
CA LEU A 53 3.72 -9.23 12.36
C LEU A 53 2.82 -9.47 13.57
N GLU A 54 1.93 -10.46 13.52
CA GLU A 54 1.10 -10.90 14.66
C GLU A 54 1.99 -11.35 15.81
N ALA A 55 2.90 -12.30 15.56
CA ALA A 55 3.82 -12.80 16.59
C ALA A 55 4.72 -11.69 17.18
N ALA A 56 5.13 -10.73 16.36
CA ALA A 56 5.91 -9.58 16.83
C ALA A 56 5.07 -8.63 17.70
N ALA A 57 3.81 -8.37 17.34
CA ALA A 57 2.89 -7.56 18.13
C ALA A 57 2.63 -8.22 19.49
N GLU A 58 2.28 -9.52 19.49
CA GLU A 58 2.04 -10.31 20.69
C GLU A 58 3.24 -10.28 21.65
N ALA A 59 4.46 -10.41 21.12
CA ALA A 59 5.69 -10.33 21.90
C ALA A 59 5.90 -8.97 22.60
N THR A 60 5.24 -7.91 22.12
CA THR A 60 5.24 -6.57 22.74
C THR A 60 4.00 -6.30 23.61
N GLY A 61 3.10 -7.28 23.77
CA GLY A 61 1.84 -7.12 24.49
C GLY A 61 0.78 -6.35 23.71
N ARG A 62 0.90 -6.30 22.37
CA ARG A 62 -0.04 -5.64 21.44
C ARG A 62 -0.72 -6.68 20.56
N GLU A 63 -1.78 -6.28 19.89
CA GLU A 63 -2.53 -7.09 18.92
C GLU A 63 -2.68 -6.33 17.60
N ILE A 64 -2.90 -7.04 16.49
CA ILE A 64 -3.29 -6.43 15.21
C ILE A 64 -4.58 -7.07 14.74
N ASN A 65 -5.61 -6.25 14.53
CA ASN A 65 -6.89 -6.69 13.99
C ASN A 65 -6.88 -6.51 12.46
N TRP A 66 -6.60 -7.59 11.73
CA TRP A 66 -6.46 -7.52 10.28
C TRP A 66 -7.80 -7.38 9.58
N MET A 67 -7.92 -6.34 8.75
CA MET A 67 -9.09 -6.12 7.89
C MET A 67 -8.76 -6.44 6.43
N ARG A 68 -9.36 -7.48 5.88
CA ARG A 68 -9.15 -7.89 4.48
C ARG A 68 -9.79 -6.87 3.53
N VAL A 69 -8.97 -6.23 2.71
CA VAL A 69 -9.39 -5.33 1.63
C VAL A 69 -8.85 -5.82 0.29
N TYR A 70 -9.42 -5.37 -0.83
CA TYR A 70 -9.23 -6.03 -2.12
C TYR A 70 -8.79 -5.06 -3.21
N ALA A 71 -7.74 -5.43 -3.95
CA ALA A 71 -7.32 -4.76 -5.17
C ALA A 71 -6.73 -5.80 -6.13
N GLY A 72 -6.59 -5.44 -7.41
CA GLY A 72 -6.06 -6.34 -8.44
C GLY A 72 -7.04 -7.45 -8.79
N GLU A 73 -6.50 -8.66 -9.02
CA GLU A 73 -7.26 -9.85 -9.41
C GLU A 73 -8.33 -10.19 -8.37
N SER A 74 -7.98 -10.12 -7.08
CA SER A 74 -8.91 -10.39 -5.98
C SER A 74 -10.10 -9.43 -5.93
N ALA A 75 -9.90 -8.18 -6.33
CA ALA A 75 -11.00 -7.22 -6.46
C ALA A 75 -11.82 -7.48 -7.73
N ARG A 76 -11.17 -7.81 -8.85
CA ARG A 76 -11.87 -8.10 -10.09
C ARG A 76 -12.83 -9.28 -9.93
N GLU A 77 -12.42 -10.32 -9.20
CA GLU A 77 -13.28 -11.46 -8.88
C GLU A 77 -14.47 -11.10 -7.97
N LYS A 78 -14.26 -10.19 -7.00
CA LYS A 78 -15.24 -9.89 -5.95
C LYS A 78 -16.19 -8.74 -6.29
N TYR A 79 -15.75 -7.78 -7.10
CA TYR A 79 -16.46 -6.53 -7.42
C TYR A 79 -16.63 -6.29 -8.93
N ASP A 80 -16.03 -7.10 -9.80
CA ASP A 80 -15.86 -6.80 -11.24
C ASP A 80 -15.11 -5.49 -11.50
N GLU A 81 -14.25 -5.05 -10.57
CA GLU A 81 -13.41 -3.86 -10.66
C GLU A 81 -12.01 -4.13 -10.09
N ASN A 82 -10.97 -3.51 -10.64
CA ASN A 82 -9.59 -3.76 -10.17
C ASN A 82 -9.21 -2.97 -8.90
N LEU A 83 -9.88 -1.85 -8.65
CA LEU A 83 -9.67 -1.01 -7.46
C LEU A 83 -11.00 -0.39 -7.04
N PRO A 84 -11.77 -1.08 -6.16
CA PRO A 84 -13.05 -0.58 -5.67
C PRO A 84 -12.84 0.64 -4.76
N ASP A 85 -13.74 1.63 -4.85
CA ASP A 85 -13.70 2.84 -4.01
C ASP A 85 -13.67 2.50 -2.51
N GLU A 86 -14.41 1.46 -2.10
CA GLU A 86 -14.44 1.05 -0.69
C GLU A 86 -13.08 0.62 -0.13
N THR A 87 -12.17 0.13 -0.98
CA THR A 87 -10.80 -0.19 -0.54
C THR A 87 -9.99 1.09 -0.30
N VAL A 88 -10.18 2.10 -1.14
CA VAL A 88 -9.51 3.41 -0.97
C VAL A 88 -10.03 4.10 0.30
N GLU A 89 -11.35 4.12 0.49
CA GLU A 89 -11.98 4.70 1.68
C GLU A 89 -11.57 3.96 2.96
N ALA A 90 -11.51 2.63 2.94
CA ALA A 90 -11.04 1.85 4.08
C ALA A 90 -9.59 2.18 4.47
N ILE A 91 -8.68 2.31 3.48
CA ILE A 91 -7.29 2.70 3.77
C ILE A 91 -7.23 4.12 4.34
N LYS A 92 -8.03 5.04 3.80
CA LYS A 92 -8.08 6.43 4.26
C LYS A 92 -8.64 6.57 5.67
N GLU A 93 -9.68 5.79 5.99
CA GLU A 93 -10.31 5.76 7.31
C GLU A 93 -9.34 5.18 8.34
N HIS A 94 -8.76 4.02 8.07
CA HIS A 94 -7.88 3.32 9.02
C HIS A 94 -6.41 3.79 9.02
N ARG A 95 -6.07 4.78 8.18
CA ARG A 95 -4.79 5.53 8.12
C ARG A 95 -3.56 4.73 7.67
N VAL A 96 -3.40 3.52 8.17
CA VAL A 96 -2.24 2.65 7.92
C VAL A 96 -2.73 1.36 7.30
N ALA A 97 -2.15 0.99 6.16
CA ALA A 97 -2.46 -0.25 5.48
C ALA A 97 -1.18 -0.91 4.93
N ILE A 98 -1.24 -2.23 4.74
CA ILE A 98 -0.16 -3.00 4.10
C ILE A 98 -0.68 -3.68 2.84
N LYS A 99 0.14 -3.73 1.79
CA LYS A 99 -0.23 -4.42 0.55
C LYS A 99 0.90 -5.21 -0.10
N GLY A 100 0.59 -6.44 -0.48
CA GLY A 100 1.41 -7.25 -1.39
C GLY A 100 1.40 -6.72 -2.83
N PRO A 101 2.07 -7.40 -3.77
CA PRO A 101 2.23 -6.93 -5.14
C PRO A 101 0.90 -6.85 -5.89
N LEU A 102 0.76 -5.91 -6.82
CA LEU A 102 -0.44 -5.77 -7.66
C LEU A 102 -0.04 -5.80 -9.13
N THR A 103 -0.66 -6.69 -9.89
CA THR A 103 -0.51 -6.80 -11.33
C THR A 103 -1.22 -5.62 -11.99
N THR A 104 -0.52 -4.91 -12.87
CA THR A 104 -1.16 -3.91 -13.71
C THR A 104 -1.51 -4.55 -15.05
N PRO A 105 -2.81 -4.71 -15.39
CA PRO A 105 -3.20 -5.28 -16.66
C PRO A 105 -2.73 -4.40 -17.83
N VAL A 106 -2.17 -5.05 -18.86
CA VAL A 106 -1.71 -4.35 -20.07
C VAL A 106 -2.94 -3.89 -20.87
N GLY A 107 -3.04 -2.60 -21.17
CA GLY A 107 -4.03 -2.04 -22.10
C GLY A 107 -5.40 -1.67 -21.50
N ALA A 108 -5.59 -1.76 -20.18
CA ALA A 108 -6.88 -1.48 -19.53
C ALA A 108 -6.87 -0.15 -18.75
N GLY A 109 -6.88 1.00 -19.45
CA GLY A 109 -7.30 2.33 -18.94
C GLY A 109 -6.54 2.97 -17.76
N PHE A 110 -5.80 2.20 -16.97
CA PHE A 110 -4.96 2.61 -15.86
C PHE A 110 -3.52 2.23 -16.17
N ARG A 111 -2.61 3.21 -16.11
CA ARG A 111 -1.18 2.95 -16.30
C ARG A 111 -0.58 2.10 -15.19
N SER A 112 -1.12 2.16 -13.97
CA SER A 112 -0.77 1.28 -12.83
C SER A 112 -1.73 1.42 -11.65
N LEU A 113 -2.17 0.29 -11.05
CA LEU A 113 -2.95 0.29 -9.80
C LEU A 113 -2.18 0.91 -8.64
N ASN A 114 -0.85 0.72 -8.60
CA ASN A 114 0.00 1.32 -7.58
C ASN A 114 0.03 2.85 -7.71
N VAL A 115 0.06 3.37 -8.93
CA VAL A 115 -0.02 4.81 -9.19
C VAL A 115 -1.41 5.34 -8.86
N GLY A 116 -2.47 4.59 -9.21
CA GLY A 116 -3.86 4.92 -8.84
C GLY A 116 -4.03 5.12 -7.34
N LEU A 117 -3.61 4.13 -6.53
CA LEU A 117 -3.64 4.23 -5.06
C LEU A 117 -2.89 5.45 -4.53
N ARG A 118 -1.68 5.73 -5.05
CA ARG A 118 -0.88 6.88 -4.62
C ARG A 118 -1.56 8.21 -4.90
N LYS A 119 -2.16 8.35 -6.08
CA LYS A 119 -2.87 9.57 -6.48
C LYS A 119 -4.16 9.76 -5.69
N LEU A 120 -4.98 8.72 -5.54
CA LEU A 120 -6.26 8.80 -4.83
C LEU A 120 -6.10 9.08 -3.33
N LEU A 121 -5.02 8.58 -2.73
CA LEU A 121 -4.69 8.77 -1.32
C LEU A 121 -3.72 9.92 -1.05
N ASP A 122 -3.27 10.63 -2.10
CA ASP A 122 -2.27 11.71 -2.03
C ASP A 122 -0.99 11.31 -1.27
N LEU A 123 -0.47 10.10 -1.54
CA LEU A 123 0.73 9.56 -0.92
C LEU A 123 1.99 10.12 -1.62
N TYR A 124 2.25 11.40 -1.40
CA TYR A 124 3.30 12.19 -2.08
C TYR A 124 4.74 11.73 -1.80
N ALA A 125 4.99 11.04 -0.68
CA ALA A 125 6.32 10.56 -0.32
C ALA A 125 6.46 9.05 -0.51
N ASN A 126 7.39 8.62 -1.37
CA ASN A 126 7.87 7.25 -1.42
C ASN A 126 9.14 7.12 -0.58
N VAL A 127 9.00 6.53 0.61
CA VAL A 127 10.10 6.30 1.56
C VAL A 127 10.66 4.89 1.38
N ARG A 128 11.97 4.78 1.16
CA ARG A 128 12.67 3.49 0.96
C ARG A 128 13.90 3.38 1.86
N PRO A 129 13.78 2.74 3.04
CA PRO A 129 14.92 2.26 3.79
C PRO A 129 15.67 1.21 2.96
N THR A 130 16.99 1.30 2.94
CA THR A 130 17.87 0.41 2.18
C THR A 130 19.10 0.14 3.03
N TYR A 131 19.15 -1.05 3.61
CA TYR A 131 20.22 -1.50 4.48
C TYR A 131 20.57 -2.96 4.19
N HIS A 132 21.79 -3.37 4.56
CA HIS A 132 22.25 -4.74 4.38
C HIS A 132 21.86 -5.64 5.56
N LEU A 133 21.42 -6.86 5.27
CA LEU A 133 21.22 -7.92 6.24
C LEU A 133 22.38 -8.91 6.16
N ASP A 134 23.00 -9.21 7.29
CA ASP A 134 24.12 -10.15 7.36
C ASP A 134 23.76 -11.51 6.74
N GLY A 135 24.65 -12.02 5.88
CA GLY A 135 24.48 -13.29 5.17
C GLY A 135 23.73 -13.20 3.84
N VAL A 136 23.12 -12.06 3.49
CA VAL A 136 22.53 -11.86 2.16
C VAL A 136 23.65 -11.74 1.11
N PRO A 137 23.62 -12.51 0.01
CA PRO A 137 24.61 -12.37 -1.06
C PRO A 137 24.62 -10.95 -1.64
N SER A 138 25.81 -10.39 -1.86
CA SER A 138 25.97 -9.05 -2.41
C SER A 138 26.99 -9.00 -3.54
N PRO A 139 26.75 -8.22 -4.61
CA PRO A 139 27.71 -8.01 -5.68
C PRO A 139 28.82 -7.00 -5.33
N VAL A 140 28.69 -6.25 -4.21
CA VAL A 140 29.68 -5.24 -3.79
C VAL A 140 30.57 -5.75 -2.65
N LYS A 141 31.75 -5.16 -2.49
CA LYS A 141 32.77 -5.61 -1.52
C LYS A 141 32.37 -5.37 -0.06
N GLU A 142 31.73 -4.23 0.22
CA GLU A 142 31.43 -3.78 1.59
C GLU A 142 29.94 -3.41 1.73
N PRO A 143 29.01 -4.37 1.57
CA PRO A 143 27.57 -4.08 1.60
C PRO A 143 27.08 -3.57 2.96
N GLY A 144 27.75 -3.93 4.06
CA GLY A 144 27.40 -3.47 5.41
C GLY A 144 27.55 -1.96 5.63
N GLN A 145 28.21 -1.22 4.73
CA GLN A 145 28.25 0.24 4.78
C GLN A 145 26.95 0.89 4.28
N MET A 146 26.05 0.12 3.65
CA MET A 146 24.78 0.61 3.16
C MET A 146 23.77 0.68 4.30
N ASP A 147 23.47 1.91 4.74
CA ASP A 147 22.38 2.23 5.65
C ASP A 147 21.83 3.61 5.27
N MET A 148 20.78 3.63 4.45
CA MET A 148 20.23 4.85 3.86
C MET A 148 18.70 4.81 3.86
N VAL A 149 18.08 5.99 3.97
CA VAL A 149 16.64 6.17 3.72
C VAL A 149 16.48 7.14 2.55
N THR A 150 15.91 6.64 1.45
CA THR A 150 15.60 7.48 0.29
C THR A 150 14.19 8.04 0.40
N PHE A 151 14.05 9.36 0.23
CA PHE A 151 12.76 10.04 0.08
C PHE A 151 12.62 10.46 -1.38
N ARG A 152 11.62 9.92 -2.06
CA ARG A 152 11.29 10.22 -3.45
C ARG A 152 9.90 10.84 -3.54
N GLU A 153 9.77 11.96 -4.25
CA GLU A 153 8.48 12.54 -4.65
C GLU A 153 7.71 11.56 -5.55
N ASN A 154 6.42 11.39 -5.32
CA ASN A 154 5.64 10.24 -5.76
C ASN A 154 4.30 10.60 -6.45
N THR A 155 4.00 11.89 -6.60
CA THR A 155 2.78 12.45 -7.18
C THR A 155 3.00 13.20 -8.50
N GLU A 156 4.20 13.74 -8.75
CA GLU A 156 4.52 14.59 -9.91
C GLU A 156 5.55 13.93 -10.86
N ASP A 157 6.44 14.76 -11.45
CA ASP A 157 7.46 14.40 -12.45
C ASP A 157 6.85 13.75 -13.72
N VAL A 158 7.67 13.15 -14.57
CA VAL A 158 7.23 12.36 -15.74
C VAL A 158 6.29 11.22 -15.36
N TYR A 159 6.25 10.83 -14.07
CA TYR A 159 5.31 9.85 -13.52
C TYR A 159 3.87 10.37 -13.40
N ALA A 160 3.65 11.70 -13.50
CA ALA A 160 2.31 12.28 -13.58
C ALA A 160 1.54 11.72 -14.79
N GLY A 161 2.26 11.36 -15.85
CA GLY A 161 1.72 10.71 -17.02
C GLY A 161 1.04 11.65 -18.01
N ILE A 162 1.49 12.90 -18.04
CA ILE A 162 1.05 13.89 -19.02
C ILE A 162 1.92 13.71 -20.26
N GLU A 163 1.43 12.92 -21.22
CA GLU A 163 2.13 12.58 -22.46
C GLU A 163 1.12 12.28 -23.57
N TRP A 164 1.57 12.48 -24.82
CA TRP A 164 0.77 12.30 -26.03
C TRP A 164 1.51 11.38 -27.00
N GLU A 165 0.76 10.55 -27.72
CA GLU A 165 1.32 9.67 -28.74
C GLU A 165 1.69 10.48 -29.99
N ALA A 166 2.83 10.15 -30.61
CA ALA A 166 3.28 10.87 -31.78
C ALA A 166 2.29 10.70 -32.95
N GLY A 167 1.83 11.83 -33.49
CA GLY A 167 0.91 11.86 -34.64
C GLY A 167 -0.57 11.83 -34.28
N THR A 168 -0.95 12.02 -33.01
CA THR A 168 -2.35 12.28 -32.63
C THR A 168 -2.66 13.78 -32.68
N ASP A 169 -3.91 14.16 -32.92
CA ASP A 169 -4.33 15.58 -32.96
C ASP A 169 -3.98 16.31 -31.64
N GLU A 170 -4.01 15.58 -30.51
CA GLU A 170 -3.72 16.12 -29.19
C GLU A 170 -2.26 16.60 -29.04
N VAL A 171 -1.33 16.04 -29.82
CA VAL A 171 0.07 16.49 -29.83
C VAL A 171 0.25 17.83 -30.57
N GLU A 172 -0.69 18.20 -31.44
CA GLU A 172 -0.63 19.48 -32.18
C GLU A 172 -1.04 20.67 -31.29
N GLU A 173 -1.68 20.40 -30.14
CA GLU A 173 -2.20 21.42 -29.21
C GLU A 173 -1.22 21.78 -28.07
N VAL A 174 -0.03 21.15 -28.01
CA VAL A 174 0.93 21.27 -26.89
C VAL A 174 2.32 21.76 -27.31
#